data_AF-A0A7Y6UIG0-F1
#
_entry.id   AF-A0A7Y6UIG0-F1
#
_cell.length_a   1.000
_cell.length_b   1.000
_cell.length_c   1.000
_cell.angle_alpha   90.00
_cell.angle_beta   90.00
_cell.angle_gamma   90.00
#
_symmetry.space_group_name_H-M   'P 1'
#
loop_
_entity.id
_entity.type
_entity.pdbx_description
1 polymer ?
#
loop_
_entity_poly.entity_id
_entity_poly.type
_entity_poly.pdbx_seq_one_letter_code
_entity_poly.pdbx_strand_id
1 'polypeptide(L)'
;MSQLDALAAAVIAAPEDVAPRRAYAAAVKATDPERAQLIEMQLAIRDQRRNGQEPPSSETTAARDLIKRKGRTWAGKLADQVDYFMFWGGFVEEIELDAPKLISTGATFAKAAPLRHLRVRKLAGHVGSVANLPVLEQIRSLDVASNRLRDVDIAELVRSPRLRHLRVLRINNNPEVGLDALRAIARADLPDLQFVEAGQTEAPLVIRSDDWGGGEPEVRWTRARATLVDELGHLPWLDAREEPSPDAI
;
A
#
# COMPACT_ATOMS: atom_id res chain seq x y z
N MET A 1 -29.26 -9.64 2.01
CA MET A 1 -27.79 -9.71 1.99
C MET A 1 -27.42 -11.18 1.95
N SER A 2 -26.68 -11.61 0.94
CA SER A 2 -26.30 -13.03 0.79
C SER A 2 -25.21 -13.40 1.80
N GLN A 3 -24.98 -14.71 2.01
CA GLN A 3 -23.88 -15.18 2.85
C GLN A 3 -22.51 -14.70 2.32
N LEU A 4 -22.33 -14.67 1.00
CA LEU A 4 -21.10 -14.16 0.38
C LEU A 4 -20.92 -12.66 0.63
N ASP A 5 -21.99 -11.86 0.60
CA ASP A 5 -21.91 -10.43 0.92
C ASP A 5 -21.48 -10.19 2.36
N ALA A 6 -22.00 -10.99 3.30
CA ALA A 6 -21.62 -10.90 4.72
C ALA A 6 -20.14 -11.28 4.94
N LEU A 7 -19.66 -12.32 4.24
CA LEU A 7 -18.25 -12.73 4.29
C LEU A 7 -17.34 -11.67 3.66
N ALA A 8 -17.73 -11.08 2.52
CA ALA A 8 -17.00 -9.98 1.91
C ALA A 8 -16.93 -8.75 2.84
N ALA A 9 -18.04 -8.40 3.50
CA ALA A 9 -18.07 -7.32 4.48
C ALA A 9 -17.14 -7.60 5.68
N ALA A 10 -17.05 -8.85 6.14
CA ALA A 10 -16.11 -9.24 7.19
C ALA A 10 -14.64 -9.09 6.75
N VAL A 11 -14.31 -9.43 5.49
CA VAL A 11 -12.97 -9.19 4.94
C VAL A 11 -12.67 -7.68 4.86
N ILE A 12 -13.64 -6.85 4.48
CA ILE A 12 -13.46 -5.39 4.43
C ILE A 12 -13.26 -4.80 5.82
N ALA A 13 -14.01 -5.28 6.82
CA ALA A 13 -13.89 -4.81 8.20
C ALA A 13 -12.57 -5.23 8.87
N ALA A 14 -12.02 -6.39 8.50
CA ALA A 14 -10.78 -6.94 9.03
C ALA A 14 -9.84 -7.40 7.89
N PRO A 15 -9.24 -6.48 7.12
CA PRO A 15 -8.49 -6.82 5.91
C PRO A 15 -7.23 -7.66 6.18
N GLU A 16 -6.67 -7.57 7.38
CA GLU A 16 -5.52 -8.34 7.83
C GLU A 16 -5.86 -9.79 8.22
N ASP A 17 -7.15 -10.05 8.54
CA ASP A 17 -7.60 -11.34 9.04
C ASP A 17 -7.76 -12.36 7.90
N VAL A 18 -7.17 -13.53 8.13
CA VAL A 18 -7.17 -14.66 7.19
C VAL A 18 -8.46 -15.48 7.31
N ALA A 19 -9.08 -15.53 8.49
CA ALA A 19 -10.28 -16.31 8.76
C ALA A 19 -11.47 -15.95 7.84
N PRO A 20 -11.88 -14.67 7.70
CA PRO A 20 -13.00 -14.32 6.82
C PRO A 20 -12.68 -14.59 5.34
N ARG A 21 -11.41 -14.53 4.94
CA ARG A 21 -10.97 -14.83 3.56
C ARG A 21 -11.11 -16.32 3.24
N ARG A 22 -10.66 -17.20 4.14
CA ARG A 22 -10.83 -18.66 4.00
C ARG A 22 -12.30 -19.05 4.02
N ALA A 23 -13.11 -18.42 4.87
CA ALA A 23 -14.56 -18.65 4.90
C ALA A 23 -15.22 -18.23 3.58
N TYR A 24 -14.84 -17.08 2.99
CA TYR A 24 -15.29 -16.68 1.66
C TYR A 24 -14.87 -17.70 0.58
N ALA A 25 -13.60 -18.13 0.59
CA ALA A 25 -13.09 -19.12 -0.36
C ALA A 25 -13.86 -20.45 -0.29
N ALA A 26 -14.14 -20.94 0.92
CA ALA A 26 -14.93 -22.15 1.12
C ALA A 26 -16.37 -22.00 0.58
N ALA A 27 -17.00 -20.86 0.84
CA ALA A 27 -18.37 -20.59 0.41
C ALA A 27 -18.50 -20.43 -1.12
N VAL A 28 -17.53 -19.79 -1.77
CA VAL A 28 -17.59 -19.50 -3.22
C VAL A 28 -17.17 -20.70 -4.09
N LYS A 29 -16.47 -21.69 -3.51
CA LYS A 29 -15.83 -22.81 -4.23
C LYS A 29 -16.79 -23.59 -5.14
N ALA A 30 -18.02 -23.80 -4.72
CA ALA A 30 -19.00 -24.58 -5.49
C ALA A 30 -19.45 -23.86 -6.78
N THR A 31 -19.50 -22.53 -6.75
CA THR A 31 -19.98 -21.69 -7.87
C THR A 31 -18.86 -21.06 -8.68
N ASP A 32 -17.71 -20.80 -8.06
CA ASP A 32 -16.51 -20.25 -8.70
C ASP A 32 -15.25 -20.85 -8.04
N PRO A 33 -14.84 -22.06 -8.46
CA PRO A 33 -13.67 -22.74 -7.90
C PRO A 33 -12.35 -22.00 -8.18
N GLU A 34 -12.25 -21.27 -9.31
CA GLU A 34 -11.08 -20.45 -9.63
C GLU A 34 -10.96 -19.26 -8.65
N ARG A 35 -12.09 -18.69 -8.22
CA ARG A 35 -12.10 -17.63 -7.20
C ARG A 35 -11.60 -18.12 -5.85
N ALA A 36 -12.06 -19.30 -5.43
CA ALA A 36 -11.56 -19.95 -4.21
C ALA A 36 -10.06 -20.27 -4.32
N GLN A 37 -9.62 -20.79 -5.47
CA GLN A 37 -8.22 -21.11 -5.74
C GLN A 37 -7.31 -19.88 -5.64
N LEU A 38 -7.71 -18.73 -6.21
CA LEU A 38 -6.92 -17.49 -6.09
C LEU A 38 -6.73 -17.09 -4.63
N ILE A 39 -7.79 -17.15 -3.82
CA ILE A 39 -7.72 -16.77 -2.40
C ILE A 39 -6.73 -17.67 -1.66
N GLU A 40 -6.85 -18.99 -1.79
CA GLU A 40 -5.94 -19.93 -1.12
C GLU A 40 -4.48 -19.74 -1.58
N MET A 41 -4.23 -19.57 -2.89
CA MET A 41 -2.89 -19.30 -3.42
C MET A 41 -2.28 -18.04 -2.83
N GLN A 42 -3.01 -16.92 -2.81
CA GLN A 42 -2.48 -15.67 -2.30
C GLN A 42 -2.32 -15.68 -0.77
N LEU A 43 -3.15 -16.41 -0.04
CA LEU A 43 -2.95 -16.62 1.40
C LEU A 43 -1.71 -17.48 1.70
N ALA A 44 -1.44 -18.51 0.90
CA ALA A 44 -0.23 -19.32 1.05
C ALA A 44 1.04 -18.52 0.74
N ILE A 45 1.04 -17.74 -0.36
CA ILE A 45 2.12 -16.81 -0.71
C ILE A 45 2.39 -15.81 0.43
N ARG A 46 1.31 -15.25 1.01
CA ARG A 46 1.38 -14.31 2.12
C ARG A 46 2.03 -14.95 3.35
N ASP A 47 1.66 -16.19 3.69
CA ASP A 47 2.20 -16.93 4.83
C ASP A 47 3.70 -17.23 4.67
N GLN A 48 4.11 -17.71 3.49
CA GLN A 48 5.53 -17.95 3.17
C GLN A 48 6.36 -16.68 3.38
N ARG A 49 5.90 -15.54 2.86
CA ARG A 49 6.61 -14.25 2.99
C ARG A 49 6.68 -13.76 4.43
N ARG A 50 5.62 -13.92 5.22
CA ARG A 50 5.63 -13.62 6.66
C ARG A 50 6.67 -14.43 7.42
N ASN A 51 6.90 -15.66 6.98
CA ASN A 51 7.92 -16.56 7.53
C ASN A 51 9.32 -16.34 6.91
N GLY A 52 9.51 -15.27 6.13
CA GLY A 52 10.79 -14.91 5.54
C GLY A 52 11.20 -15.77 4.34
N GLN A 53 10.25 -16.52 3.76
CA GLN A 53 10.47 -17.37 2.59
C GLN A 53 10.07 -16.64 1.30
N GLU A 54 10.81 -16.89 0.22
CA GLU A 54 10.39 -16.43 -1.11
C GLU A 54 9.48 -17.49 -1.75
N PRO A 55 8.24 -17.14 -2.12
CA PRO A 55 7.33 -18.07 -2.79
C PRO A 55 7.90 -18.56 -4.12
N PRO A 56 7.67 -19.82 -4.51
CA PRO A 56 8.04 -20.32 -5.82
C PRO A 56 7.49 -19.44 -6.95
N SER A 57 8.31 -19.18 -7.98
CA SER A 57 7.90 -18.37 -9.14
C SER A 57 6.68 -18.96 -9.88
N SER A 58 6.52 -20.29 -9.83
CA SER A 58 5.35 -21.00 -10.36
C SER A 58 4.06 -20.63 -9.64
N GLU A 59 4.06 -20.53 -8.30
CA GLU A 59 2.87 -20.16 -7.51
C GLU A 59 2.47 -18.71 -7.77
N THR A 60 3.44 -17.79 -7.76
CA THR A 60 3.17 -16.37 -8.04
C THR A 60 2.70 -16.15 -9.48
N THR A 61 3.22 -16.93 -10.44
CA THR A 61 2.79 -16.89 -11.84
C THR A 61 1.38 -17.44 -12.02
N ALA A 62 1.06 -18.58 -11.38
CA ALA A 62 -0.28 -19.17 -11.45
C ALA A 62 -1.36 -18.21 -10.91
N ALA A 63 -1.10 -17.55 -9.76
CA ALA A 63 -2.01 -16.54 -9.22
C ALA A 63 -2.17 -15.34 -10.17
N ARG A 64 -1.07 -14.84 -10.75
CA ARG A 64 -1.08 -13.75 -11.73
C ARG A 64 -1.88 -14.09 -12.99
N ASP A 65 -1.76 -15.32 -13.47
CA ASP A 65 -2.49 -15.78 -14.65
C ASP A 65 -4.00 -15.88 -14.40
N LEU A 66 -4.42 -16.32 -13.21
CA LEU A 66 -5.82 -16.27 -12.79
C LEU A 66 -6.36 -14.83 -12.78
N ILE A 67 -5.62 -13.90 -12.17
CA ILE A 67 -5.99 -12.48 -12.13
C ILE A 67 -6.08 -11.90 -13.55
N LYS A 68 -5.13 -12.21 -14.42
CA LYS A 68 -5.14 -11.75 -15.82
C LYS A 68 -6.39 -12.19 -16.57
N ARG A 69 -6.85 -13.43 -16.36
CA ARG A 69 -8.04 -13.96 -17.05
C ARG A 69 -9.36 -13.54 -16.42
N LYS A 70 -9.45 -13.52 -15.09
CA LYS A 70 -10.72 -13.43 -14.34
C LYS A 70 -10.84 -12.18 -13.47
N GLY A 71 -9.75 -11.44 -13.27
CA GLY A 71 -9.65 -10.34 -12.32
C GLY A 71 -10.66 -9.23 -12.58
N ARG A 72 -10.90 -8.83 -13.83
CA ARG A 72 -11.94 -7.83 -14.16
C ARG A 72 -13.34 -8.31 -13.76
N THR A 73 -13.67 -9.57 -14.03
CA THR A 73 -14.95 -10.17 -13.63
C THR A 73 -15.11 -10.17 -12.11
N TRP A 74 -14.07 -10.55 -11.37
CA TRP A 74 -14.11 -10.59 -9.91
C TRP A 74 -14.11 -9.20 -9.25
N ALA A 75 -13.42 -8.22 -9.83
CA ALA A 75 -13.42 -6.84 -9.35
C ALA A 75 -14.72 -6.10 -9.68
N GLY A 76 -15.50 -6.59 -10.66
CA GLY A 76 -16.79 -6.05 -11.04
C GLY A 76 -16.70 -4.55 -11.41
N LYS A 77 -17.67 -3.76 -10.93
CA LYS A 77 -17.74 -2.31 -11.22
C LYS A 77 -16.51 -1.52 -10.80
N LEU A 78 -15.74 -2.01 -9.81
CA LEU A 78 -14.51 -1.35 -9.39
C LEU A 78 -13.50 -1.28 -10.55
N ALA A 79 -13.39 -2.34 -11.35
CA ALA A 79 -12.46 -2.42 -12.48
C ALA A 79 -12.75 -1.42 -13.60
N ASP A 80 -13.96 -0.85 -13.64
CA ASP A 80 -14.34 0.20 -14.61
C ASP A 80 -14.07 1.61 -14.05
N GLN A 81 -13.88 1.70 -12.73
CA GLN A 81 -13.71 2.95 -12.00
C GLN A 81 -12.27 3.22 -11.56
N VAL A 82 -11.30 2.41 -11.98
CA VAL A 82 -9.88 2.59 -11.68
C VAL A 82 -9.02 2.38 -12.93
N ASP A 83 -7.81 2.92 -12.94
CA ASP A 83 -6.88 2.78 -14.05
C ASP A 83 -6.02 1.52 -13.91
N TYR A 84 -5.80 1.09 -12.67
CA TYR A 84 -5.18 -0.18 -12.33
C TYR A 84 -5.80 -0.74 -11.04
N PHE A 85 -5.81 -2.06 -10.91
CA PHE A 85 -6.08 -2.76 -9.66
C PHE A 85 -5.24 -4.02 -9.55
N MET A 86 -4.96 -4.44 -8.32
CA MET A 86 -4.33 -5.73 -8.04
C MET A 86 -5.04 -6.46 -6.92
N PHE A 87 -5.04 -7.79 -7.02
CA PHE A 87 -5.54 -8.67 -5.98
C PHE A 87 -4.42 -9.03 -5.02
N TRP A 88 -4.72 -8.97 -3.73
CA TRP A 88 -3.87 -9.38 -2.63
C TRP A 88 -4.72 -10.16 -1.60
N GLY A 89 -4.20 -11.25 -1.07
CA GLY A 89 -4.97 -12.18 -0.23
C GLY A 89 -6.32 -12.63 -0.84
N GLY A 90 -6.44 -12.62 -2.16
CA GLY A 90 -7.63 -12.96 -2.92
C GLY A 90 -8.64 -11.84 -3.15
N PHE A 91 -8.41 -10.61 -2.68
CA PHE A 91 -9.32 -9.46 -2.84
C PHE A 91 -8.61 -8.26 -3.47
N VAL A 92 -9.37 -7.32 -4.05
CA VAL A 92 -8.75 -6.08 -4.53
C VAL A 92 -8.28 -5.30 -3.30
N GLU A 93 -6.97 -5.23 -3.08
CA GLU A 93 -6.39 -4.39 -2.01
C GLU A 93 -5.55 -3.24 -2.57
N GLU A 94 -5.32 -3.21 -3.89
CA GLU A 94 -4.57 -2.15 -4.56
C GLU A 94 -5.35 -1.55 -5.70
N ILE A 95 -5.35 -0.22 -5.77
CA ILE A 95 -5.92 0.55 -6.87
C ILE A 95 -5.01 1.72 -7.25
N GLU A 96 -5.09 2.10 -8.52
CA GLU A 96 -4.54 3.35 -9.04
C GLU A 96 -5.64 4.14 -9.75
N LEU A 97 -5.68 5.45 -9.49
CA LEU A 97 -6.59 6.36 -10.18
C LEU A 97 -6.16 7.83 -10.06
N ASP A 98 -6.69 8.66 -10.95
CA ASP A 98 -6.56 10.12 -10.85
C ASP A 98 -7.33 10.69 -9.63
N ALA A 99 -6.78 11.74 -9.01
CA ALA A 99 -7.36 12.39 -7.83
C ALA A 99 -8.83 12.84 -7.99
N PRO A 100 -9.28 13.44 -9.11
CA PRO A 100 -10.71 13.76 -9.29
C PRO A 100 -11.62 12.52 -9.24
N LYS A 101 -11.16 11.38 -9.77
CA LYS A 101 -11.90 10.12 -9.72
C LYS A 101 -11.97 9.62 -8.28
N LEU A 102 -10.84 9.63 -7.56
CA LEU A 102 -10.78 9.27 -6.15
C LEU A 102 -11.71 10.12 -5.27
N ILE A 103 -11.79 11.43 -5.51
CA ILE A 103 -12.70 12.33 -4.79
C ILE A 103 -14.15 11.92 -4.97
N SER A 104 -14.55 11.52 -6.19
CA SER A 104 -15.94 11.13 -6.48
C SER A 104 -16.31 9.70 -6.04
N THR A 105 -15.35 8.76 -5.99
CA THR A 105 -15.65 7.34 -5.74
C THR A 105 -15.07 6.78 -4.44
N GLY A 106 -14.19 7.50 -3.75
CA GLY A 106 -13.41 6.99 -2.61
C GLY A 106 -14.27 6.45 -1.47
N ALA A 107 -15.38 7.11 -1.12
CA ALA A 107 -16.29 6.64 -0.09
C ALA A 107 -16.99 5.32 -0.45
N THR A 108 -17.24 5.09 -1.75
CA THR A 108 -17.80 3.83 -2.25
C THR A 108 -16.76 2.73 -2.19
N PHE A 109 -15.52 3.01 -2.60
CA PHE A 109 -14.43 2.04 -2.58
C PHE A 109 -14.09 1.55 -1.18
N ALA A 110 -14.11 2.44 -0.19
CA ALA A 110 -13.94 2.09 1.22
C ALA A 110 -14.96 1.04 1.72
N LYS A 111 -16.11 0.88 1.05
CA LYS A 111 -17.14 -0.11 1.39
C LYS A 111 -17.17 -1.32 0.45
N ALA A 112 -16.43 -1.26 -0.65
CA ALA A 112 -16.51 -2.25 -1.72
C ALA A 112 -15.33 -3.22 -1.71
N ALA A 113 -14.18 -2.82 -1.15
CA ALA A 113 -12.97 -3.61 -1.18
C ALA A 113 -12.08 -3.34 0.05
N PRO A 114 -11.31 -4.35 0.52
CA PRO A 114 -10.34 -4.20 1.61
C PRO A 114 -9.08 -3.46 1.13
N LEU A 115 -9.21 -2.20 0.72
CA LEU A 115 -8.12 -1.43 0.12
C LEU A 115 -7.01 -1.14 1.13
N ARG A 116 -5.76 -1.37 0.74
CA ARG A 116 -4.56 -1.15 1.55
C ARG A 116 -3.45 -0.42 0.81
N HIS A 117 -3.46 -0.49 -0.51
CA HIS A 117 -2.49 0.15 -1.38
C HIS A 117 -3.21 1.12 -2.33
N LEU A 118 -2.80 2.37 -2.31
CA LEU A 118 -3.40 3.40 -3.13
C LEU A 118 -2.29 4.15 -3.86
N ARG A 119 -2.35 4.15 -5.20
CA ARG A 119 -1.59 5.09 -6.02
C ARG A 119 -2.52 6.17 -6.55
N VAL A 120 -2.15 7.43 -6.34
CA VAL A 120 -2.94 8.57 -6.82
C VAL A 120 -2.14 9.31 -7.87
N ARG A 121 -2.75 9.57 -9.03
CA ARG A 121 -2.19 10.41 -10.08
C ARG A 121 -2.89 11.76 -10.12
N LYS A 122 -2.25 12.78 -10.71
CA LYS A 122 -2.77 14.15 -10.84
C LYS A 122 -3.24 14.75 -9.50
N LEU A 123 -2.45 14.56 -8.44
CA LEU A 123 -2.79 15.00 -7.08
C LEU A 123 -2.54 16.48 -6.82
N ALA A 124 -1.62 17.13 -7.53
CA ALA A 124 -1.36 18.56 -7.37
C ALA A 124 -2.65 19.38 -7.53
N GLY A 125 -2.91 20.29 -6.57
CA GLY A 125 -4.15 21.08 -6.51
C GLY A 125 -5.36 20.34 -5.91
N HIS A 126 -5.23 19.06 -5.57
CA HIS A 126 -6.30 18.23 -5.00
C HIS A 126 -5.94 17.62 -3.64
N VAL A 127 -4.77 17.92 -3.09
CA VAL A 127 -4.25 17.32 -1.85
C VAL A 127 -5.23 17.46 -0.70
N GLY A 128 -5.67 18.67 -0.36
CA GLY A 128 -6.64 18.90 0.71
C GLY A 128 -7.94 18.11 0.55
N SER A 129 -8.46 18.01 -0.68
CA SER A 129 -9.68 17.23 -0.96
C SER A 129 -9.46 15.74 -0.75
N VAL A 130 -8.32 15.20 -1.22
CA VAL A 130 -7.97 13.78 -1.07
C VAL A 130 -7.64 13.43 0.37
N ALA A 131 -6.91 14.30 1.08
CA ALA A 131 -6.49 14.12 2.46
C ALA A 131 -7.66 13.89 3.43
N ASN A 132 -8.86 14.32 3.09
CA ASN A 132 -10.06 14.17 3.91
C ASN A 132 -10.91 12.92 3.58
N LEU A 133 -10.51 12.11 2.60
CA LEU A 133 -11.32 10.98 2.17
C LEU A 133 -11.27 9.81 3.16
N PRO A 134 -12.42 9.21 3.52
CA PRO A 134 -12.48 8.08 4.46
C PRO A 134 -11.69 6.85 4.03
N VAL A 135 -11.50 6.65 2.72
CA VAL A 135 -10.73 5.51 2.19
C VAL A 135 -9.30 5.49 2.70
N LEU A 136 -8.73 6.64 3.05
CA LEU A 136 -7.36 6.75 3.58
C LEU A 136 -7.16 5.99 4.91
N GLU A 137 -8.21 5.78 5.70
CA GLU A 137 -8.11 5.01 6.97
C GLU A 137 -7.73 3.54 6.76
N GLN A 138 -8.03 3.01 5.58
CA GLN A 138 -7.75 1.62 5.22
C GLN A 138 -6.35 1.47 4.61
N ILE A 139 -5.77 2.58 4.14
CA ILE A 139 -4.50 2.56 3.41
C ILE A 139 -3.34 2.33 4.37
N ARG A 140 -2.45 1.42 3.95
CA ARG A 140 -1.16 1.10 4.57
C ARG A 140 -0.01 1.58 3.71
N SER A 141 -0.22 1.69 2.40
CA SER A 141 0.77 2.19 1.45
C SER A 141 0.15 3.22 0.53
N LEU A 142 0.68 4.44 0.55
CA LEU A 142 0.26 5.53 -0.31
C LEU A 142 1.40 5.91 -1.25
N ASP A 143 1.13 5.83 -2.54
CA ASP A 143 2.04 6.24 -3.59
C ASP A 143 1.51 7.50 -4.29
N VAL A 144 2.21 8.61 -4.07
CA VAL A 144 1.97 9.91 -4.70
C VAL A 144 3.19 10.36 -5.49
N ALA A 145 3.99 9.40 -5.97
CA ALA A 145 5.13 9.69 -6.82
C ALA A 145 4.70 10.37 -8.13
N SER A 146 5.58 11.19 -8.70
CA SER A 146 5.36 11.81 -10.02
C SER A 146 4.08 12.67 -10.12
N ASN A 147 3.71 13.36 -9.05
CA ASN A 147 2.50 14.20 -8.99
C ASN A 147 2.76 15.71 -9.09
N ARG A 148 4.02 16.11 -9.27
CA ARG A 148 4.46 17.53 -9.24
C ARG A 148 4.09 18.22 -7.92
N LEU A 149 4.23 17.49 -6.83
CA LEU A 149 4.01 18.00 -5.48
C LEU A 149 5.22 18.84 -5.03
N ARG A 150 4.97 19.71 -4.06
CA ARG A 150 5.95 20.53 -3.34
C ARG A 150 5.91 20.20 -1.86
N ASP A 151 6.86 20.72 -1.08
CA ASP A 151 6.90 20.51 0.37
C ASP A 151 5.60 20.87 1.10
N VAL A 152 4.93 21.96 0.68
CA VAL A 152 3.64 22.38 1.24
C VAL A 152 2.52 21.38 0.99
N ASP A 153 2.55 20.69 -0.16
CA ASP A 153 1.58 19.67 -0.53
C ASP A 153 1.78 18.41 0.33
N ILE A 154 3.03 18.00 0.55
CA ILE A 154 3.33 16.88 1.46
C ILE A 154 2.91 17.23 2.88
N ALA A 155 3.23 18.43 3.36
CA ALA A 155 2.84 18.90 4.68
C ALA A 155 1.32 18.97 4.87
N GLU A 156 0.55 19.28 3.82
CA GLU A 156 -0.91 19.21 3.86
C GLU A 156 -1.41 17.77 3.92
N LEU A 157 -0.86 16.87 3.08
CA LEU A 157 -1.26 15.47 3.02
C LEU A 157 -1.08 14.75 4.37
N VAL A 158 0.10 14.88 4.98
CA VAL A 158 0.47 14.14 6.20
C VAL A 158 -0.21 14.67 7.46
N ARG A 159 -0.84 15.86 7.41
CA ARG A 159 -1.71 16.35 8.49
C ARG A 159 -3.06 15.63 8.54
N SER A 160 -3.38 14.79 7.56
CA SER A 160 -4.62 14.02 7.59
C SER A 160 -4.64 13.03 8.77
N PRO A 161 -5.63 13.11 9.68
CA PRO A 161 -5.79 12.12 10.74
C PRO A 161 -6.22 10.75 10.20
N ARG A 162 -6.64 10.67 8.93
CA ARG A 162 -7.04 9.43 8.27
C ARG A 162 -5.84 8.57 7.88
N LEU A 163 -4.62 9.12 7.87
CA LEU A 163 -3.39 8.40 7.53
C LEU A 163 -2.71 7.73 8.74
N ARG A 164 -3.35 7.67 9.92
CA ARG A 164 -2.76 7.11 11.15
C ARG A 164 -2.24 5.67 11.04
N HIS A 165 -2.74 4.90 10.07
CA HIS A 165 -2.34 3.52 9.80
C HIS A 165 -1.37 3.37 8.62
N LEU A 166 -0.93 4.49 8.04
CA LEU A 166 -0.01 4.51 6.92
C LEU A 166 1.34 3.98 7.38
N ARG A 167 1.84 2.95 6.70
CA ARG A 167 3.15 2.34 6.95
C ARG A 167 4.18 2.78 5.92
N VAL A 168 3.73 3.04 4.70
CA VAL A 168 4.58 3.37 3.57
C VAL A 168 4.05 4.60 2.85
N LEU A 169 4.92 5.60 2.68
CA LEU A 169 4.65 6.79 1.88
C LEU A 169 5.70 6.93 0.77
N ARG A 170 5.26 6.97 -0.49
CA ARG A 170 6.14 7.28 -1.64
C ARG A 170 5.85 8.65 -2.19
N ILE A 171 6.87 9.49 -2.23
CA ILE A 171 6.85 10.88 -2.70
C ILE A 171 7.95 11.16 -3.74
N ASN A 172 8.62 10.13 -4.24
CA ASN A 172 9.68 10.25 -5.25
C ASN A 172 9.18 10.85 -6.57
N ASN A 173 10.10 11.32 -7.39
CA ASN A 173 9.80 11.99 -8.67
C ASN A 173 8.90 13.23 -8.54
N ASN A 174 8.94 13.90 -7.38
CA ASN A 174 8.40 15.25 -7.18
C ASN A 174 9.58 16.21 -7.00
N PRO A 175 10.00 16.96 -8.04
CA PRO A 175 11.28 17.69 -8.04
C PRO A 175 11.34 18.86 -7.04
N GLU A 176 10.18 19.36 -6.58
CA GLU A 176 10.05 20.44 -5.62
C GLU A 176 9.80 19.94 -4.18
N VAL A 177 9.95 18.64 -3.94
CA VAL A 177 9.93 18.02 -2.61
C VAL A 177 11.37 17.91 -2.09
N GLY A 178 11.65 18.54 -0.97
CA GLY A 178 12.96 18.58 -0.30
C GLY A 178 12.88 18.20 1.18
N LEU A 179 13.81 18.72 1.97
CA LEU A 179 13.93 18.40 3.40
C LEU A 179 12.72 18.86 4.23
N ASP A 180 12.02 19.92 3.82
CA ASP A 180 10.89 20.44 4.61
C ASP A 180 9.68 19.51 4.56
N ALA A 181 9.46 18.79 3.45
CA ALA A 181 8.49 17.69 3.42
C ALA A 181 8.83 16.60 4.45
N LEU A 182 10.12 16.23 4.57
CA LEU A 182 10.55 15.19 5.51
C LEU A 182 10.42 15.63 6.96
N ARG A 183 10.71 16.90 7.26
CA ARG A 183 10.40 17.50 8.56
C ARG A 183 8.91 17.49 8.85
N ALA A 184 8.08 17.78 7.85
CA ALA A 184 6.63 17.72 8.00
C ALA A 184 6.14 16.29 8.29
N ILE A 185 6.70 15.29 7.59
CA ILE A 185 6.42 13.87 7.85
C ILE A 185 6.85 13.47 9.27
N ALA A 186 8.04 13.85 9.70
CA ALA A 186 8.56 13.53 11.04
C ALA A 186 7.71 14.12 12.17
N ARG A 187 7.05 15.26 11.94
CA ARG A 187 6.19 15.95 12.91
C ARG A 187 4.72 15.52 12.83
N ALA A 188 4.36 14.70 11.83
CA ALA A 188 2.99 14.24 11.65
C ALA A 188 2.64 13.09 12.60
N ASP A 189 1.36 12.97 12.95
CA ASP A 189 0.84 11.85 13.75
C ASP A 189 0.64 10.61 12.86
N LEU A 190 1.75 9.95 12.54
CA LEU A 190 1.81 8.75 11.71
C LEU A 190 2.48 7.61 12.50
N PRO A 191 1.84 7.07 13.55
CA PRO A 191 2.47 6.15 14.51
C PRO A 191 2.89 4.82 13.88
N ASP A 192 2.23 4.41 12.80
CA ASP A 192 2.52 3.17 12.07
C ASP A 192 3.53 3.38 10.92
N LEU A 193 4.02 4.61 10.67
CA LEU A 193 4.88 4.91 9.52
C LEU A 193 6.26 4.30 9.70
N GLN A 194 6.60 3.42 8.77
CA GLN A 194 7.83 2.64 8.77
C GLN A 194 8.73 2.97 7.58
N PHE A 195 8.19 3.57 6.51
CA PHE A 195 8.97 3.82 5.32
C PHE A 195 8.51 5.07 4.55
N VAL A 196 9.50 5.84 4.09
CA VAL A 196 9.34 6.99 3.21
C VAL A 196 10.29 6.85 2.03
N GLU A 197 9.76 6.74 0.82
CA GLU A 197 10.56 6.81 -0.42
C GLU A 197 10.50 8.22 -0.99
N ALA A 198 11.62 8.94 -1.03
CA ALA A 198 11.71 10.27 -1.59
C ALA A 198 12.94 10.41 -2.51
N GLY A 199 12.81 11.12 -3.64
CA GLY A 199 13.88 11.16 -4.65
C GLY A 199 15.12 11.98 -4.26
N GLN A 200 14.99 12.89 -3.29
CA GLN A 200 16.08 13.75 -2.80
C GLN A 200 16.75 13.20 -1.53
N THR A 201 16.27 12.05 -1.04
CA THR A 201 16.89 11.31 0.06
C THR A 201 16.98 9.88 -0.39
N GLU A 202 18.16 9.38 -0.75
CA GLU A 202 18.36 7.93 -0.82
C GLU A 202 18.06 7.41 0.60
N ALA A 203 16.82 6.95 0.77
CA ALA A 203 16.28 6.22 1.89
C ALA A 203 15.60 5.02 1.24
N PRO A 204 16.34 3.96 0.97
CA PRO A 204 15.77 2.75 0.43
C PRO A 204 15.39 1.79 1.54
N LEU A 205 14.18 1.25 1.47
CA LEU A 205 13.85 -0.01 2.07
C LEU A 205 12.71 -0.67 1.31
N VAL A 206 12.83 -1.98 1.20
CA VAL A 206 11.84 -2.88 0.62
C VAL A 206 10.53 -2.75 1.37
N ILE A 207 9.45 -2.50 0.62
CA ILE A 207 8.14 -2.87 1.12
C ILE A 207 8.11 -4.39 1.17
N ARG A 208 8.33 -4.96 2.37
CA ARG A 208 7.67 -6.21 2.71
C ARG A 208 6.24 -5.83 3.09
N SER A 209 5.44 -5.55 2.08
CA SER A 209 4.04 -5.89 2.24
C SER A 209 4.08 -7.40 2.22
N ASP A 210 3.33 -8.05 3.08
CA ASP A 210 3.17 -9.51 2.99
C ASP A 210 2.76 -9.94 1.55
N ASP A 211 2.28 -8.98 0.76
CA ASP A 211 1.84 -9.07 -0.61
C ASP A 211 2.84 -8.45 -1.65
N TRP A 212 3.79 -7.57 -1.28
CA TRP A 212 4.84 -7.09 -2.20
C TRP A 212 6.08 -7.99 -2.16
N GLY A 213 6.49 -8.49 -3.33
CA GLY A 213 7.65 -9.36 -3.48
C GLY A 213 8.93 -8.70 -2.98
N GLY A 214 9.72 -9.48 -2.24
CA GLY A 214 11.03 -9.08 -1.75
C GLY A 214 12.01 -9.02 -2.91
N GLY A 215 12.42 -7.82 -3.29
CA GLY A 215 13.82 -7.61 -3.64
C GLY A 215 14.62 -7.43 -2.35
N GLU A 216 15.94 -7.58 -2.37
CA GLU A 216 16.78 -6.94 -1.37
C GLU A 216 16.84 -5.44 -1.69
N PRO A 217 16.67 -4.52 -0.72
CA PRO A 217 16.87 -3.11 -0.98
C PRO A 217 18.37 -2.89 -1.14
N GLU A 218 18.77 -2.21 -2.19
CA GLU A 218 20.08 -1.57 -2.19
C GLU A 218 20.03 -0.44 -1.17
N VAL A 219 20.63 -0.62 0.01
CA VAL A 219 20.65 0.42 1.05
C VAL A 219 21.67 1.50 0.71
N ARG A 220 21.21 2.76 0.59
CA ARG A 220 22.01 3.93 0.27
C ARG A 220 21.75 5.00 1.32
N TRP A 221 22.78 5.35 2.07
CA TRP A 221 22.71 6.33 3.14
C TRP A 221 23.08 7.72 2.59
N THR A 222 22.20 8.71 2.78
CA THR A 222 22.46 10.09 2.33
C THR A 222 22.85 11.06 3.44
N ARG A 223 23.51 12.16 3.04
CA ARG A 223 23.72 13.34 3.90
C ARG A 223 22.40 13.88 4.48
N ALA A 224 21.31 13.80 3.72
CA ALA A 224 19.99 14.24 4.18
C ALA A 224 19.49 13.42 5.38
N ARG A 225 19.72 12.10 5.39
CA ARG A 225 19.43 11.27 6.57
C ARG A 225 20.23 11.73 7.78
N ALA A 226 21.55 11.90 7.63
CA ALA A 226 22.40 12.32 8.75
C ALA A 226 21.91 13.64 9.37
N THR A 227 21.63 14.64 8.53
CA THR A 227 21.02 15.91 8.96
C THR A 227 19.72 15.71 9.74
N LEU A 228 18.84 14.82 9.26
CA LEU A 228 17.55 14.57 9.90
C LEU A 228 17.68 13.79 11.20
N VAL A 229 18.62 12.84 11.31
CA VAL A 229 18.90 12.11 12.56
C VAL A 229 19.48 13.06 13.61
N ASP A 230 20.40 13.95 13.22
CA ASP A 230 20.96 14.97 14.13
C ASP A 230 19.87 15.95 14.62
N GLU A 231 18.92 16.33 13.76
CA GLU A 231 17.86 17.30 14.07
C GLU A 231 16.68 16.68 14.85
N LEU A 232 16.25 15.47 14.48
CA LEU A 232 14.98 14.88 14.89
C LEU A 232 15.14 13.62 15.74
N GLY A 233 16.37 13.12 15.86
CA GLY A 233 16.66 11.83 16.47
C GLY A 233 16.30 10.65 15.57
N HIS A 234 16.38 9.46 16.17
CA HIS A 234 16.07 8.20 15.53
C HIS A 234 14.54 8.04 15.35
N LEU A 235 14.12 7.75 14.11
CA LEU A 235 12.73 7.49 13.73
C LEU A 235 12.64 6.16 12.98
N PRO A 236 11.55 5.37 13.12
CA PRO A 236 11.44 4.05 12.49
C PRO A 236 11.73 4.03 10.99
N TRP A 237 11.32 5.07 10.26
CA TRP A 237 11.56 5.20 8.81
C TRP A 237 12.90 5.86 8.44
N LEU A 238 13.58 6.52 9.39
CA LEU A 238 14.95 7.01 9.21
C LEU A 238 15.99 5.90 9.43
N ASP A 239 15.68 4.92 10.28
CA ASP A 239 16.63 3.89 10.74
C ASP A 239 16.48 2.54 10.01
N ALA A 240 16.08 2.58 8.75
CA ALA A 240 15.72 1.41 7.94
C ALA A 240 16.79 0.28 7.92
N ARG A 241 16.75 -0.62 8.91
CA ARG A 241 17.70 -1.71 9.25
C ARG A 241 19.18 -1.26 9.40
N GLU A 242 19.86 -1.89 10.36
CA GLU A 242 21.23 -1.54 10.80
C GLU A 242 22.23 -1.36 9.64
N GLU A 243 23.11 -0.36 9.79
CA GLU A 243 24.31 -0.21 8.96
C GLU A 243 25.10 -1.53 8.99
N PRO A 244 25.61 -2.04 7.84
CA PRO A 244 26.65 -3.05 7.91
C PRO A 244 27.82 -2.44 8.68
N SER A 245 28.27 -3.13 9.73
CA SER A 245 29.42 -2.71 10.54
C SER A 245 30.61 -2.36 9.63
N PRO A 246 31.34 -1.26 9.89
CA PRO A 246 32.57 -0.93 9.15
C PRO A 246 33.62 -2.05 9.17
N ASP A 247 33.52 -2.98 10.13
CA ASP A 247 34.44 -4.10 10.32
C ASP A 247 34.10 -5.34 9.48
N ALA A 248 33.11 -5.26 8.58
CA ALA A 248 32.73 -6.35 7.68
C ALA A 248 33.30 -6.17 6.26
N ILE A 249 34.64 -6.09 6.14
CA ILE A 249 35.40 -6.36 4.90
C ILE A 249 36.64 -7.19 5.24
#